data_AF-B1M073-F1
#
_entry.id   AF-B1M073-F1
#
_cell.length_a   1.000
_cell.length_b   1.000
_cell.length_c   1.000
_cell.angle_alpha   90.00
_cell.angle_beta   90.00
_cell.angle_gamma   90.00
#
_symmetry.space_group_name_H-M   'P 1'
#
loop_
_entity.id
_entity.type
_entity.pdbx_description
1 polymer ?
#
loop_
_entity_poly.entity_id
_entity_poly.type
_entity_poly.pdbx_seq_one_letter_code
_entity_poly.pdbx_strand_id
1 'polypeptide(L)'
;MQPLFSTEKIHPRNAFRQWREMVCEQLVPVELKTVDEAQFKGSIAATNIGAVPISHFAHTAMRSETTADAARRDDRSDRAYAVLMLSGRAIARQGDQEAECQMGDLFVLDARPAVVQTETSSTLILDLPRDRLETALGPSRLFSALRVGADHASTTLARTYIQDLVAVADRLGPDAAARLASIGIDLIVASLAERMAQEVPRSIHGNVTVQRAKAYVETHLGDPSLDPPQLAAAMGLSLRRLQELFHERGRHISDYIWERRLEVAAKRLTDPACAHLSVGMLAYACGFSSQAHFARRFKDRYDVSPREYRQAHTQDLRSVATALGLSP
;
A
#
# COMPACT_ATOMS: atom_id res chain seq x y z
N MET A 1 -6.05 21.55 -12.36
CA MET A 1 -6.71 20.34 -12.90
C MET A 1 -7.27 20.63 -14.28
N GLN A 2 -7.09 19.72 -15.22
CA GLN A 2 -7.59 19.86 -16.59
C GLN A 2 -8.97 19.19 -16.74
N PRO A 3 -9.96 19.84 -17.37
CA PRO A 3 -11.25 19.23 -17.63
C PRO A 3 -11.11 18.09 -18.66
N LEU A 4 -11.60 16.90 -18.31
CA LEU A 4 -11.61 15.73 -19.19
C LEU A 4 -12.95 15.54 -19.89
N PHE A 5 -14.06 15.72 -19.16
CA PHE A 5 -15.40 15.47 -19.69
C PHE A 5 -16.45 16.27 -18.91
N SER A 6 -17.51 16.71 -19.59
CA SER A 6 -18.68 17.35 -18.96
C SER A 6 -19.95 17.08 -19.76
N THR A 7 -21.04 16.75 -19.06
CA THR A 7 -22.34 16.54 -19.69
C THR A 7 -23.14 17.83 -19.90
N GLU A 8 -22.62 19.00 -19.49
CA GLU A 8 -23.35 20.28 -19.52
C GLU A 8 -23.85 20.66 -20.92
N LYS A 9 -23.08 20.33 -21.97
CA LYS A 9 -23.41 20.60 -23.37
C LYS A 9 -23.97 19.38 -24.12
N ILE A 10 -24.22 18.28 -23.41
CA ILE A 10 -24.73 17.04 -23.99
C ILE A 10 -26.25 17.02 -23.82
N HIS A 11 -26.96 16.59 -24.87
CA HIS A 11 -28.41 16.43 -24.80
C HIS A 11 -28.78 15.45 -23.65
N PRO A 12 -29.75 15.77 -22.77
CA PRO A 12 -29.99 15.01 -21.54
C PRO A 12 -30.21 13.49 -21.75
N ARG A 13 -30.90 13.10 -22.83
CA ARG A 13 -31.10 11.68 -23.21
C ARG A 13 -29.81 10.88 -23.48
N ASN A 14 -28.69 11.56 -23.76
CA ASN A 14 -27.41 10.95 -24.06
C ASN A 14 -26.36 11.16 -22.96
N ALA A 15 -26.65 12.03 -21.98
CA ALA A 15 -25.69 12.46 -20.96
C ALA A 15 -25.13 11.28 -20.16
N PHE A 16 -26.02 10.43 -19.61
CA PHE A 16 -25.58 9.26 -18.84
C PHE A 16 -24.87 8.20 -19.69
N ARG A 17 -25.31 7.98 -20.92
CA ARG A 17 -24.66 7.04 -21.84
C ARG A 17 -23.21 7.43 -22.12
N GLN A 18 -22.99 8.68 -22.52
CA GLN A 18 -21.65 9.17 -22.83
C GLN A 18 -20.78 9.28 -21.58
N TRP A 19 -21.37 9.64 -20.43
CA TRP A 19 -20.68 9.55 -19.14
C TRP A 19 -20.20 8.12 -18.86
N ARG A 20 -21.08 7.14 -19.05
CA ARG A 20 -20.75 5.73 -18.82
C ARG A 20 -19.63 5.26 -19.75
N GLU A 21 -19.71 5.55 -21.04
CA GLU A 21 -18.66 5.25 -22.01
C GLU A 21 -17.32 5.87 -21.58
N MET A 22 -17.30 7.16 -21.22
CA MET A 22 -16.11 7.86 -20.74
C MET A 22 -15.50 7.20 -19.49
N VAL A 23 -16.30 6.89 -18.48
CA VAL A 23 -15.78 6.31 -17.22
C VAL A 23 -15.32 4.86 -17.41
N CYS A 24 -16.13 4.04 -18.10
CA CYS A 24 -15.85 2.61 -18.30
C CYS A 24 -14.64 2.36 -19.21
N GLU A 25 -14.48 3.17 -20.26
CA GLU A 25 -13.41 2.98 -21.23
C GLU A 25 -12.09 3.62 -20.79
N GLN A 26 -12.14 4.76 -20.07
CA GLN A 26 -10.93 5.54 -19.81
C GLN A 26 -10.47 5.54 -18.36
N LEU A 27 -11.33 5.21 -17.38
CA LEU A 27 -11.01 5.46 -15.97
C LEU A 27 -11.07 4.22 -15.10
N VAL A 28 -12.09 3.35 -15.18
CA VAL A 28 -12.18 2.14 -14.34
C VAL A 28 -13.15 1.14 -14.94
N PRO A 29 -12.91 -0.19 -14.83
CA PRO A 29 -13.83 -1.19 -15.33
C PRO A 29 -14.98 -1.35 -14.34
N VAL A 30 -15.93 -0.43 -14.40
CA VAL A 30 -17.12 -0.37 -13.54
C VAL A 30 -18.39 -0.46 -14.35
N GLU A 31 -19.43 -1.05 -13.79
CA GLU A 31 -20.81 -0.89 -14.26
C GLU A 31 -21.43 0.31 -13.57
N LEU A 32 -22.00 1.23 -14.36
CA LEU A 32 -22.69 2.41 -13.83
C LEU A 32 -24.20 2.29 -14.04
N LYS A 33 -24.95 2.58 -12.98
CA LYS A 33 -26.42 2.65 -12.97
C LYS A 33 -26.86 3.96 -12.35
N THR A 34 -27.93 4.57 -12.88
CA THR A 34 -28.58 5.74 -12.28
C THR A 34 -30.10 5.53 -12.26
N VAL A 35 -30.79 6.25 -11.37
CA VAL A 35 -32.24 6.16 -11.21
C VAL A 35 -32.98 6.92 -12.32
N ASP A 36 -32.42 8.03 -12.78
CA ASP A 36 -32.98 8.83 -13.88
C ASP A 36 -31.87 9.29 -14.84
N GLU A 37 -31.73 8.57 -15.97
CA GLU A 37 -30.73 8.88 -16.99
C GLU A 37 -30.95 10.25 -17.64
N ALA A 38 -32.20 10.72 -17.72
CA ALA A 38 -32.55 11.96 -18.41
C ALA A 38 -32.23 13.21 -17.59
N GLN A 39 -31.98 13.06 -16.28
CA GLN A 39 -31.58 14.16 -15.39
C GLN A 39 -30.10 14.11 -15.01
N PHE A 40 -29.35 13.14 -15.54
CA PHE A 40 -27.95 12.96 -15.18
C PHE A 40 -27.10 14.18 -15.56
N LYS A 41 -26.34 14.67 -14.57
CA LYS A 41 -25.30 15.68 -14.78
C LYS A 41 -24.00 15.14 -14.21
N GLY A 42 -22.91 15.32 -14.95
CA GLY A 42 -21.59 14.86 -14.55
C GLY A 42 -20.47 15.72 -15.15
N SER A 43 -19.39 15.89 -14.41
CA SER A 43 -18.12 16.43 -14.90
C SER A 43 -16.94 15.67 -14.28
N ILE A 44 -15.87 15.56 -15.08
CA ILE A 44 -14.61 14.93 -14.70
C ILE A 44 -13.49 15.91 -15.06
N ALA A 45 -12.62 16.16 -14.10
CA ALA A 45 -11.33 16.79 -14.33
C ALA A 45 -10.22 15.88 -13.78
N ALA A 46 -9.03 15.95 -14.33
CA ALA A 46 -7.89 15.18 -13.82
C ALA A 46 -6.61 16.01 -13.80
N THR A 47 -5.65 15.53 -13.03
CA THR A 47 -4.27 15.99 -13.02
C THR A 47 -3.38 14.87 -12.54
N ASN A 48 -2.10 14.95 -12.87
CA ASN A 48 -1.09 14.09 -12.27
C ASN A 48 -0.22 14.95 -11.35
N ILE A 49 0.02 14.49 -10.13
CA ILE A 49 0.97 15.12 -9.21
C ILE A 49 2.07 14.10 -8.91
N GLY A 50 3.24 14.30 -9.54
CA GLY A 50 4.24 13.25 -9.63
C GLY A 50 3.67 12.03 -10.37
N ALA A 51 3.80 10.84 -9.77
CA ALA A 51 3.27 9.58 -10.30
C ALA A 51 1.86 9.23 -9.78
N VAL A 52 1.17 10.16 -9.12
CA VAL A 52 -0.17 9.95 -8.54
C VAL A 52 -1.22 10.63 -9.44
N PRO A 53 -2.01 9.86 -10.21
CA PRO A 53 -3.20 10.37 -10.87
C PRO A 53 -4.23 10.82 -9.84
N ILE A 54 -4.80 12.00 -10.03
CA ILE A 54 -5.88 12.54 -9.22
C ILE A 54 -7.00 12.98 -10.15
N SER A 55 -8.20 12.45 -9.90
CA SER A 55 -9.40 12.77 -10.66
C SER A 55 -10.43 13.41 -9.75
N HIS A 56 -11.06 14.47 -10.23
CA HIS A 56 -12.19 15.14 -9.60
C HIS A 56 -13.45 14.73 -10.33
N PHE A 57 -14.41 14.22 -9.58
CA PHE A 57 -15.72 13.86 -10.07
C PHE A 57 -16.76 14.76 -9.42
N ALA A 58 -17.71 15.24 -10.21
CA ALA A 58 -18.93 15.85 -9.70
C ALA A 58 -20.09 15.35 -10.53
N HIS A 59 -21.06 14.69 -9.89
CA HIS A 59 -22.20 14.11 -10.59
C HIS A 59 -23.45 14.03 -9.71
N THR A 60 -24.60 13.89 -10.36
CA THR A 60 -25.86 13.50 -9.71
C THR A 60 -25.79 12.08 -9.17
N ALA A 61 -26.78 11.68 -8.36
CA ALA A 61 -26.82 10.36 -7.74
C ALA A 61 -26.60 9.21 -8.74
N MET A 62 -25.69 8.30 -8.40
CA MET A 62 -25.39 7.12 -9.21
C MET A 62 -24.92 5.97 -8.33
N ARG A 63 -25.01 4.76 -8.89
CA ARG A 63 -24.42 3.54 -8.36
C ARG A 63 -23.34 3.06 -9.32
N SER A 64 -22.13 2.88 -8.81
CA SER A 64 -21.03 2.21 -9.51
C SER A 64 -20.77 0.84 -8.89
N GLU A 65 -20.50 -0.15 -9.74
CA GLU A 65 -20.27 -1.52 -9.33
C GLU A 65 -19.11 -2.13 -10.12
N THR A 66 -18.02 -2.45 -9.42
CA THR A 66 -16.95 -3.28 -9.98
C THR A 66 -17.33 -4.73 -9.76
N THR A 67 -17.72 -5.43 -10.83
CA THR A 67 -18.08 -6.86 -10.76
C THR A 67 -16.83 -7.74 -10.65
N ALA A 68 -17.00 -9.00 -10.26
CA ALA A 68 -15.89 -9.96 -10.23
C ALA A 68 -15.24 -10.18 -11.60
N ASP A 69 -16.02 -10.15 -12.68
CA ASP A 69 -15.50 -10.21 -14.04
C ASP A 69 -14.75 -8.95 -14.43
N ALA A 70 -15.25 -7.77 -14.05
CA ALA A 70 -14.59 -6.52 -14.33
C ALA A 70 -13.26 -6.39 -13.56
N ALA A 71 -13.25 -6.73 -12.27
CA ALA A 71 -12.06 -6.78 -11.43
C ALA A 71 -10.98 -7.75 -11.97
N ARG A 72 -11.38 -8.92 -12.49
CA ARG A 72 -10.45 -9.88 -13.10
C ARG A 72 -9.82 -9.39 -14.40
N ARG A 73 -10.51 -8.52 -15.14
CA ARG A 73 -10.04 -7.95 -16.41
C ARG A 73 -9.26 -6.66 -16.22
N ASP A 74 -9.25 -6.09 -15.01
CA ASP A 74 -8.49 -4.89 -14.69
C ASP A 74 -7.01 -5.24 -14.55
N ASP A 75 -6.16 -4.63 -15.36
CA ASP A 75 -4.71 -4.77 -15.28
C ASP A 75 -4.11 -4.02 -14.07
N ARG A 76 -4.89 -3.08 -13.49
CA ARG A 76 -4.54 -2.27 -12.31
C ARG A 76 -4.76 -2.99 -10.97
N SER A 77 -4.51 -4.29 -10.96
CA SER A 77 -4.63 -5.10 -9.74
C SER A 77 -3.66 -4.68 -8.64
N ASP A 78 -2.66 -3.84 -8.92
CA ASP A 78 -1.68 -3.27 -8.01
C ASP A 78 -2.05 -1.89 -7.46
N ARG A 79 -3.24 -1.36 -7.80
CA ARG A 79 -3.72 -0.04 -7.36
C ARG A 79 -4.73 -0.10 -6.21
N ALA A 80 -4.78 1.00 -5.47
CA ALA A 80 -5.81 1.33 -4.51
C ALA A 80 -6.30 2.76 -4.73
N TYR A 81 -7.57 3.02 -4.47
CA TYR A 81 -8.24 4.29 -4.74
C TYR A 81 -8.66 4.93 -3.44
N ALA A 82 -8.01 6.03 -3.06
CA ALA A 82 -8.47 6.85 -1.94
C ALA A 82 -9.51 7.85 -2.45
N VAL A 83 -10.71 7.79 -1.89
CA VAL A 83 -11.85 8.64 -2.26
C VAL A 83 -12.10 9.62 -1.14
N LEU A 84 -11.92 10.91 -1.43
CA LEU A 84 -12.17 12.01 -0.53
C LEU A 84 -13.48 12.72 -0.93
N MET A 85 -14.42 12.78 0.02
CA MET A 85 -15.71 13.44 -0.19
C MET A 85 -15.57 14.96 -0.06
N LEU A 86 -15.80 15.71 -1.16
CA LEU A 86 -15.83 17.16 -1.15
C LEU A 86 -17.23 17.72 -0.89
N SER A 87 -18.26 17.00 -1.30
CA SER A 87 -19.67 17.28 -1.00
C SER A 87 -20.53 16.03 -1.17
N GLY A 88 -21.76 16.07 -0.65
CA GLY A 88 -22.71 14.96 -0.76
C GLY A 88 -22.38 13.78 0.16
N ARG A 89 -22.98 12.63 -0.15
CA ARG A 89 -22.84 11.38 0.61
C ARG A 89 -22.57 10.20 -0.32
N ALA A 90 -21.87 9.20 0.22
CA ALA A 90 -21.62 7.93 -0.44
C ALA A 90 -21.76 6.77 0.54
N ILE A 91 -22.18 5.61 0.03
CA ILE A 91 -22.08 4.33 0.73
C ILE A 91 -21.21 3.41 -0.12
N ALA A 92 -20.04 3.07 0.40
CA ALA A 92 -19.08 2.17 -0.24
C ALA A 92 -19.13 0.79 0.44
N ARG A 93 -19.15 -0.28 -0.36
CA ARG A 93 -19.14 -1.68 0.10
C ARG A 93 -18.05 -2.45 -0.65
N GLN A 94 -17.16 -3.11 0.08
CA GLN A 94 -16.13 -3.97 -0.50
C GLN A 94 -15.77 -5.10 0.48
N GLY A 95 -15.97 -6.35 0.05
CA GLY A 95 -15.91 -7.49 0.96
C GLY A 95 -17.00 -7.41 2.04
N ASP A 96 -16.62 -7.64 3.29
CA ASP A 96 -17.53 -7.59 4.44
C ASP A 96 -17.64 -6.19 5.08
N GLN A 97 -17.00 -5.18 4.48
CA GLN A 97 -16.94 -3.82 5.01
C GLN A 97 -17.90 -2.89 4.26
N GLU A 98 -18.54 -2.01 5.02
CA GLU A 98 -19.41 -0.95 4.52
C GLU A 98 -19.07 0.38 5.19
N ALA A 99 -18.92 1.42 4.39
CA ALA A 99 -18.64 2.78 4.84
C ALA A 99 -19.68 3.76 4.30
N GLU A 100 -20.46 4.35 5.21
CA GLU A 100 -21.24 5.55 4.92
C GLU A 100 -20.36 6.79 5.13
N CYS A 101 -20.11 7.52 4.06
CA CYS A 101 -19.22 8.68 4.02
C CYS A 101 -20.00 9.95 3.70
N GLN A 102 -19.66 11.03 4.38
CA GLN A 102 -20.19 12.36 4.13
C GLN A 102 -19.06 13.33 3.76
N MET A 103 -19.41 14.59 3.47
CA MET A 103 -18.43 15.65 3.19
C MET A 103 -17.29 15.66 4.21
N GLY A 104 -16.05 15.65 3.71
CA GLY A 104 -14.82 15.65 4.49
C GLY A 104 -14.27 14.27 4.82
N ASP A 105 -15.10 13.22 4.75
CA ASP A 105 -14.65 11.85 5.02
C ASP A 105 -13.79 11.31 3.87
N LEU A 106 -12.97 10.31 4.21
CA LEU A 106 -12.14 9.57 3.28
C LEU A 106 -12.39 8.06 3.44
N PHE A 107 -12.37 7.32 2.33
CA PHE A 107 -12.34 5.86 2.33
C PHE A 107 -11.41 5.34 1.23
N VAL A 108 -10.98 4.07 1.34
CA VAL A 108 -10.13 3.43 0.34
C VAL A 108 -10.81 2.21 -0.26
N LEU A 109 -10.69 2.04 -1.58
CA LEU A 109 -11.05 0.81 -2.28
C LEU A 109 -9.80 0.20 -2.92
N ASP A 110 -9.76 -1.12 -3.07
CA ASP A 110 -8.77 -1.80 -3.90
C ASP A 110 -9.41 -2.41 -5.16
N ALA A 111 -8.64 -3.15 -5.96
CA ALA A 111 -9.09 -3.76 -7.21
C ALA A 111 -10.15 -4.88 -7.06
N ARG A 112 -10.53 -5.29 -5.84
CA ARG A 112 -11.57 -6.31 -5.63
C ARG A 112 -12.97 -5.77 -5.97
N PRO A 113 -13.96 -6.66 -6.17
CA PRO A 113 -15.33 -6.25 -6.41
C PRO A 113 -15.85 -5.31 -5.33
N ALA A 114 -16.45 -4.20 -5.76
CA ALA A 114 -16.92 -3.15 -4.89
C ALA A 114 -18.19 -2.52 -5.44
N VAL A 115 -18.97 -1.94 -4.55
CA VAL A 115 -20.19 -1.21 -4.85
C VAL A 115 -20.09 0.15 -4.18
N VAL A 116 -20.27 1.22 -4.94
CA VAL A 116 -20.38 2.57 -4.37
C VAL A 116 -21.70 3.18 -4.83
N GLN A 117 -22.51 3.59 -3.86
CA GLN A 117 -23.72 4.37 -4.09
C GLN A 117 -23.45 5.79 -3.66
N THR A 118 -23.82 6.75 -4.50
CA THR A 118 -23.59 8.16 -4.25
C THR A 118 -24.88 8.92 -4.42
N GLU A 119 -25.09 9.93 -3.58
CA GLU A 119 -26.02 11.01 -3.85
C GLU A 119 -25.39 11.98 -4.87
N THR A 120 -26.05 13.11 -5.12
CA THR A 120 -25.38 14.22 -5.81
C THR A 120 -24.16 14.64 -5.00
N SER A 121 -22.97 14.41 -5.54
CA SER A 121 -21.73 14.50 -4.79
C SER A 121 -20.59 15.04 -5.64
N SER A 122 -19.54 15.46 -4.93
CA SER A 122 -18.27 15.80 -5.53
C SER A 122 -17.15 15.13 -4.74
N THR A 123 -16.21 14.50 -5.44
CA THR A 123 -15.14 13.70 -4.84
C THR A 123 -13.81 13.94 -5.54
N LEU A 124 -12.72 13.78 -4.77
CA LEU A 124 -11.39 13.55 -5.32
C LEU A 124 -11.06 12.06 -5.18
N ILE A 125 -10.57 11.47 -6.26
CA ILE A 125 -10.10 10.09 -6.29
C ILE A 125 -8.61 10.13 -6.59
N LEU A 126 -7.82 9.59 -5.67
CA LEU A 126 -6.38 9.44 -5.81
C LEU A 126 -6.06 7.98 -6.12
N ASP A 127 -5.35 7.74 -7.21
CA ASP A 127 -4.86 6.42 -7.60
C ASP A 127 -3.48 6.19 -6.96
N LEU A 128 -3.45 5.28 -5.99
CA LEU A 128 -2.30 5.03 -5.13
C LEU A 128 -1.71 3.64 -5.40
N PRO A 129 -0.38 3.48 -5.30
CA PRO A 129 0.26 2.17 -5.28
C PRO A 129 -0.24 1.36 -4.06
N ARG A 130 -0.91 0.22 -4.28
CA ARG A 130 -1.49 -0.59 -3.19
C ARG A 130 -0.41 -1.08 -2.25
N ASP A 131 0.75 -1.44 -2.78
CA ASP A 131 1.91 -1.92 -2.03
C ASP A 131 2.41 -0.91 -0.98
N ARG A 132 2.37 0.40 -1.27
CA ARG A 132 2.70 1.47 -0.32
C ARG A 132 1.76 1.48 0.88
N LEU A 133 0.46 1.28 0.65
CA LEU A 133 -0.53 1.20 1.73
C LEU A 133 -0.34 -0.11 2.51
N GLU A 134 -0.20 -1.24 1.81
CA GLU A 134 -0.11 -2.56 2.44
C GLU A 134 1.17 -2.74 3.27
N THR A 135 2.28 -2.13 2.85
CA THR A 135 3.54 -2.11 3.61
C THR A 135 3.36 -1.45 4.98
N ALA A 136 2.54 -0.39 5.06
CA ALA A 136 2.33 0.36 6.30
C ALA A 136 1.19 -0.22 7.17
N LEU A 137 0.11 -0.69 6.54
CA LEU A 137 -1.16 -1.02 7.20
C LEU A 137 -1.47 -2.53 7.24
N GLY A 138 -0.69 -3.35 6.54
CA GLY A 138 -0.99 -4.76 6.30
C GLY A 138 -1.94 -4.96 5.11
N PRO A 139 -2.51 -6.16 4.91
CA PRO A 139 -3.32 -6.46 3.74
C PRO A 139 -4.50 -5.50 3.54
N SER A 140 -4.73 -5.07 2.30
CA SER A 140 -5.77 -4.11 1.90
C SER A 140 -7.18 -4.44 2.41
N ARG A 141 -7.52 -5.72 2.50
CA ARG A 141 -8.78 -6.21 3.12
C ARG A 141 -9.05 -5.73 4.55
N LEU A 142 -8.05 -5.24 5.27
CA LEU A 142 -8.19 -4.71 6.62
C LEU A 142 -8.66 -3.25 6.65
N PHE A 143 -8.52 -2.52 5.55
CA PHE A 143 -8.83 -1.10 5.46
C PHE A 143 -9.65 -0.72 4.20
N SER A 144 -9.95 -1.68 3.33
CA SER A 144 -10.86 -1.52 2.21
C SER A 144 -12.28 -1.22 2.68
N ALA A 145 -12.92 -0.22 2.06
CA ALA A 145 -14.21 0.32 2.48
C ALA A 145 -14.26 0.68 3.98
N LEU A 146 -13.11 1.06 4.55
CA LEU A 146 -13.04 1.63 5.91
C LEU A 146 -13.25 3.14 5.83
N ARG A 147 -14.24 3.64 6.57
CA ARG A 147 -14.49 5.08 6.71
C ARG A 147 -13.49 5.70 7.68
N VAL A 148 -12.76 6.70 7.20
CA VAL A 148 -12.00 7.63 8.03
C VAL A 148 -12.77 8.95 8.12
N GLY A 149 -13.30 9.22 9.31
CA GLY A 149 -14.17 10.36 9.55
C GLY A 149 -13.44 11.71 9.53
N ALA A 150 -14.11 12.75 9.04
CA ALA A 150 -13.63 14.13 9.03
C ALA A 150 -13.42 14.71 10.44
N ASP A 151 -14.02 14.10 11.46
CA ASP A 151 -13.87 14.43 12.88
C ASP A 151 -12.48 14.09 13.44
N HIS A 152 -11.71 13.25 12.76
CA HIS A 152 -10.30 13.02 13.10
C HIS A 152 -9.41 14.13 12.54
N ALA A 153 -8.50 14.63 13.39
CA ALA A 153 -7.56 15.67 13.00
C ALA A 153 -6.63 15.23 11.86
N SER A 154 -6.22 13.96 11.85
CA SER A 154 -5.41 13.36 10.77
C SER A 154 -6.12 13.42 9.42
N THR A 155 -7.40 13.05 9.36
CA THR A 155 -8.22 13.15 8.14
C THR A 155 -8.36 14.58 7.67
N THR A 156 -8.58 15.52 8.59
CA THR A 156 -8.68 16.94 8.25
C THR A 156 -7.37 17.44 7.64
N LEU A 157 -6.22 17.07 8.21
CA LEU A 157 -4.90 17.43 7.66
C LEU A 157 -4.66 16.80 6.30
N ALA A 158 -4.95 15.51 6.13
CA ALA A 158 -4.82 14.81 4.85
C ALA A 158 -5.68 15.48 3.77
N ARG A 159 -6.95 15.77 4.09
CA ARG A 159 -7.90 16.45 3.20
C ARG A 159 -7.39 17.83 2.79
N THR A 160 -7.10 18.71 3.75
CA THR A 160 -6.65 20.08 3.46
C THR A 160 -5.37 20.05 2.64
N TYR A 161 -4.41 19.20 3.00
CA TYR A 161 -3.17 19.04 2.25
C TYR A 161 -3.41 18.62 0.80
N ILE A 162 -4.25 17.62 0.56
CA ILE A 162 -4.56 17.14 -0.80
C ILE A 162 -5.27 18.23 -1.62
N GLN A 163 -6.23 18.94 -1.03
CA GLN A 163 -6.94 20.02 -1.71
C GLN A 163 -5.99 21.17 -2.10
N ASP A 164 -5.12 21.59 -1.19
CA ASP A 164 -4.13 22.64 -1.45
C ASP A 164 -3.09 22.17 -2.49
N LEU A 165 -2.65 20.91 -2.38
CA LEU A 165 -1.72 20.31 -3.34
C LEU A 165 -2.29 20.31 -4.76
N VAL A 166 -3.57 19.94 -4.91
CA VAL A 166 -4.28 20.01 -6.21
C VAL A 166 -4.38 21.44 -6.71
N ALA A 167 -4.64 22.42 -5.84
CA ALA A 167 -4.77 23.82 -6.21
C ALA A 167 -3.44 24.45 -6.67
N VAL A 168 -2.30 23.92 -6.21
CA VAL A 168 -0.97 24.44 -6.58
C VAL A 168 -0.23 23.57 -7.60
N ALA A 169 -0.79 22.43 -8.00
CA ALA A 169 -0.14 21.41 -8.83
C ALA A 169 0.54 21.97 -10.09
N ASP A 170 -0.15 22.85 -10.83
CA ASP A 170 0.33 23.42 -12.10
C ASP A 170 1.55 24.35 -11.93
N ARG A 171 1.90 24.72 -10.69
CA ARG A 171 3.06 25.57 -10.35
C ARG A 171 4.25 24.77 -9.82
N LEU A 172 4.12 23.46 -9.64
CA LEU A 172 5.17 22.62 -9.08
C LEU A 172 6.09 22.08 -10.17
N GLY A 173 7.40 22.12 -9.92
CA GLY A 173 8.36 21.34 -10.70
C GLY A 173 8.21 19.83 -10.43
N PRO A 174 8.65 18.95 -11.34
CA PRO A 174 8.44 17.50 -11.25
C PRO A 174 8.91 16.87 -9.93
N ASP A 175 10.09 17.23 -9.45
CA ASP A 175 10.66 16.68 -8.22
C ASP A 175 9.89 17.12 -6.97
N ALA A 176 9.42 18.37 -6.96
CA ALA A 176 8.60 18.89 -5.87
C ALA A 176 7.23 18.20 -5.86
N ALA A 177 6.61 18.04 -7.04
CA ALA A 177 5.34 17.33 -7.18
C ALA A 177 5.44 15.87 -6.68
N ALA A 178 6.50 15.15 -7.04
CA ALA A 178 6.72 13.78 -6.58
C ALA A 178 6.86 13.68 -5.05
N ARG A 179 7.65 14.57 -4.43
CA ARG A 179 7.82 14.60 -2.96
C ARG A 179 6.52 14.96 -2.24
N LEU A 180 5.81 15.98 -2.72
CA LEU A 180 4.55 16.42 -2.10
C LEU A 180 3.44 15.38 -2.27
N ALA A 181 3.36 14.70 -3.42
CA ALA A 181 2.46 13.57 -3.60
C ALA A 181 2.75 12.43 -2.61
N SER A 182 4.02 12.10 -2.37
CA SER A 182 4.42 11.11 -1.36
C SER A 182 3.94 11.48 0.04
N ILE A 183 4.07 12.75 0.44
CA ILE A 183 3.58 13.26 1.73
C ILE A 183 2.06 13.13 1.82
N GLY A 184 1.33 13.42 0.74
CA GLY A 184 -0.13 13.23 0.69
C GLY A 184 -0.54 11.78 0.94
N ILE A 185 0.19 10.82 0.35
CA ILE A 185 -0.03 9.39 0.61
C ILE A 185 0.26 9.05 2.08
N ASP A 186 1.36 9.55 2.64
CA ASP A 186 1.74 9.26 4.02
C ASP A 186 0.71 9.81 5.02
N LEU A 187 0.05 10.94 4.72
CA LEU A 187 -1.07 11.47 5.49
C LEU A 187 -2.33 10.60 5.42
N ILE A 188 -2.64 10.04 4.23
CA ILE A 188 -3.74 9.08 4.08
C ILE A 188 -3.46 7.82 4.90
N VAL A 189 -2.23 7.29 4.82
CA VAL A 189 -1.78 6.14 5.61
C VAL A 189 -1.89 6.42 7.11
N ALA A 190 -1.45 7.58 7.57
CA ALA A 190 -1.56 7.97 8.98
C ALA A 190 -3.02 8.00 9.45
N SER A 191 -3.93 8.54 8.62
CA SER A 191 -5.37 8.64 8.94
C SER A 191 -6.02 7.25 9.01
N LEU A 192 -5.69 6.35 8.08
CA LEU A 192 -6.14 4.96 8.12
C LEU A 192 -5.58 4.21 9.33
N ALA A 193 -4.29 4.38 9.65
CA ALA A 193 -3.67 3.73 10.79
C ALA A 193 -4.33 4.14 12.12
N GLU A 194 -4.63 5.43 12.30
CA GLU A 194 -5.36 5.93 13.48
C GLU A 194 -6.74 5.28 13.57
N ARG A 195 -7.49 5.24 12.47
CA ARG A 195 -8.83 4.66 12.43
C ARG A 195 -8.84 3.15 12.69
N MET A 196 -7.87 2.42 12.13
CA MET A 196 -7.67 1.00 12.40
C MET A 196 -7.28 0.74 13.86
N ALA A 197 -6.61 1.68 14.52
CA ALA A 197 -6.28 1.54 15.94
C ALA A 197 -7.52 1.64 16.84
N GLN A 198 -8.54 2.40 16.45
CA GLN A 198 -9.75 2.66 17.25
C GLN A 198 -10.79 1.53 17.18
N GLU A 199 -10.90 0.80 16.06
CA GLU A 199 -11.99 -0.18 15.85
C GLU A 199 -11.70 -1.59 16.37
N VAL A 200 -10.48 -1.84 16.83
CA VAL A 200 -9.99 -3.20 16.92
C VAL A 200 -10.13 -3.78 18.34
N PRO A 201 -10.90 -4.88 18.52
CA PRO A 201 -10.77 -5.73 19.71
C PRO A 201 -9.33 -6.21 19.83
N ARG A 202 -8.79 -6.24 21.06
CA ARG A 202 -7.36 -6.44 21.42
C ARG A 202 -6.58 -7.55 20.67
N SER A 203 -7.24 -8.50 19.99
CA SER A 203 -6.64 -9.60 19.22
C SER A 203 -6.19 -9.22 17.79
N ILE A 204 -6.89 -8.33 17.07
CA ILE A 204 -6.47 -7.92 15.70
C ILE A 204 -5.35 -6.87 15.76
N HIS A 205 -5.29 -6.08 16.85
CA HIS A 205 -4.25 -5.08 17.09
C HIS A 205 -2.89 -5.79 17.20
N GLY A 206 -2.91 -6.99 17.78
CA GLY A 206 -1.75 -7.88 17.82
C GLY A 206 -1.24 -8.27 16.44
N ASN A 207 -2.14 -8.59 15.50
CA ASN A 207 -1.74 -8.97 14.14
C ASN A 207 -1.16 -7.79 13.38
N VAL A 208 -1.84 -6.63 13.38
CA VAL A 208 -1.36 -5.43 12.69
C VAL A 208 -0.03 -4.96 13.28
N THR A 209 0.10 -4.94 14.61
CA THR A 209 1.35 -4.54 15.27
C THR A 209 2.48 -5.52 14.96
N VAL A 210 2.22 -6.83 14.96
CA VAL A 210 3.24 -7.82 14.59
C VAL A 210 3.65 -7.66 13.13
N GLN A 211 2.74 -7.36 12.21
CA GLN A 211 3.11 -7.11 10.80
C GLN A 211 3.94 -5.84 10.64
N ARG A 212 3.56 -4.74 11.30
CA ARG A 212 4.37 -3.50 11.32
C ARG A 212 5.76 -3.74 11.92
N ALA A 213 5.84 -4.52 13.00
CA ALA A 213 7.11 -4.90 13.60
C ALA A 213 7.97 -5.73 12.64
N LYS A 214 7.36 -6.67 11.88
CA LYS A 214 8.07 -7.43 10.85
C LYS A 214 8.60 -6.54 9.72
N ALA A 215 7.79 -5.61 9.22
CA ALA A 215 8.21 -4.67 8.17
C ALA A 215 9.35 -3.74 8.66
N TYR A 216 9.27 -3.28 9.91
CA TYR A 216 10.35 -2.52 10.54
C TYR A 216 11.64 -3.34 10.62
N VAL A 217 11.54 -4.61 11.01
CA VAL A 217 12.70 -5.52 11.03
C VAL A 217 13.31 -5.61 9.63
N GLU A 218 12.54 -5.91 8.57
CA GLU A 218 13.08 -6.05 7.21
C GLU A 218 13.87 -4.83 6.73
N THR A 219 13.36 -3.63 7.03
CA THR A 219 14.00 -2.36 6.64
C THR A 219 15.25 -2.02 7.45
N HIS A 220 15.40 -2.59 8.64
CA HIS A 220 16.49 -2.30 9.58
C HIS A 220 17.41 -3.51 9.86
N LEU A 221 17.30 -4.61 9.10
CA LEU A 221 18.09 -5.83 9.34
C LEU A 221 19.61 -5.61 9.38
N GLY A 222 20.10 -4.63 8.62
CA GLY A 222 21.53 -4.27 8.55
C GLY A 222 22.03 -3.48 9.77
N ASP A 223 21.14 -2.94 10.60
CA ASP A 223 21.49 -2.21 11.81
C ASP A 223 21.83 -3.22 12.92
N PRO A 224 23.07 -3.28 13.44
CA PRO A 224 23.44 -4.19 14.51
C PRO A 224 22.79 -3.83 15.86
N SER A 225 22.30 -2.60 16.03
CA SER A 225 21.60 -2.18 17.25
C SER A 225 20.18 -2.73 17.34
N LEU A 226 19.58 -3.13 16.21
CA LEU A 226 18.21 -3.66 16.16
C LEU A 226 18.04 -4.86 17.09
N ASP A 227 17.33 -4.62 18.18
CA ASP A 227 16.99 -5.57 19.23
C ASP A 227 15.50 -5.49 19.64
N PRO A 228 14.99 -6.44 20.44
CA PRO A 228 13.58 -6.41 20.84
C PRO A 228 13.15 -5.13 21.60
N PRO A 229 13.95 -4.56 22.53
CA PRO A 229 13.65 -3.25 23.13
C PRO A 229 13.49 -2.11 22.11
N GLN A 230 14.42 -1.97 21.15
CA GLN A 230 14.37 -0.93 20.12
C GLN A 230 13.17 -1.13 19.20
N LEU A 231 12.88 -2.38 18.83
CA LEU A 231 11.70 -2.71 18.04
C LEU A 231 10.41 -2.35 18.79
N ALA A 232 10.33 -2.63 20.09
CA ALA A 232 9.17 -2.26 20.91
C ALA A 232 8.99 -0.75 21.00
N ALA A 233 10.08 0.00 21.20
CA ALA A 233 10.06 1.46 21.20
C ALA A 233 9.59 2.02 19.85
N ALA A 234 10.07 1.47 18.74
CA ALA A 234 9.64 1.86 17.39
C ALA A 234 8.15 1.60 17.13
N MET A 235 7.58 0.57 17.77
CA MET A 235 6.16 0.24 17.69
C MET A 235 5.29 1.00 18.71
N GLY A 236 5.88 1.81 19.59
CA GLY A 236 5.15 2.53 20.65
C GLY A 236 4.60 1.60 21.74
N LEU A 237 5.23 0.45 21.96
CA LEU A 237 4.80 -0.57 22.92
C LEU A 237 5.84 -0.84 24.00
N SER A 238 5.39 -1.35 25.15
CA SER A 238 6.30 -2.00 26.09
C SER A 238 6.88 -3.28 25.48
N LEU A 239 8.13 -3.60 25.83
CA LEU A 239 8.79 -4.84 25.39
C LEU A 239 7.93 -6.07 25.71
N ARG A 240 7.38 -6.12 26.93
CA ARG A 240 6.50 -7.20 27.37
C ARG A 240 5.30 -7.37 26.45
N ARG A 241 4.63 -6.28 26.07
CA ARG A 241 3.45 -6.35 25.21
C ARG A 241 3.82 -6.86 23.81
N LEU A 242 4.92 -6.38 23.23
CA LEU A 242 5.36 -6.86 21.92
C LEU A 242 5.75 -8.34 21.97
N GLN A 243 6.40 -8.79 23.06
CA GLN A 243 6.74 -10.19 23.27
C GLN A 243 5.49 -11.08 23.36
N GLU A 244 4.48 -10.67 24.14
CA GLU A 244 3.19 -11.38 24.22
C GLU A 244 2.57 -11.56 22.82
N LEU A 245 2.58 -10.50 22.00
CA LEU A 245 2.04 -10.57 20.64
C LEU A 245 2.82 -11.52 19.71
N PHE A 246 4.14 -11.57 19.81
CA PHE A 246 4.94 -12.53 19.05
C PHE A 246 4.73 -13.97 19.57
N HIS A 247 4.61 -14.14 20.89
CA HIS A 247 4.38 -15.42 21.54
C HIS A 247 3.03 -16.05 21.20
N GLU A 248 1.95 -15.25 21.14
CA GLU A 248 0.63 -15.69 20.65
C GLU A 248 0.69 -16.31 19.24
N ARG A 249 1.75 -16.00 18.48
CA ARG A 249 1.98 -16.46 17.11
C ARG A 249 3.11 -17.50 17.03
N GLY A 250 3.49 -18.07 18.16
CA GLY A 250 4.48 -19.14 18.27
C GLY A 250 5.91 -18.71 17.92
N ARG A 251 6.26 -17.42 18.03
CA ARG A 251 7.61 -16.93 17.73
C ARG A 251 8.16 -16.06 18.85
N HIS A 252 9.48 -16.13 19.05
CA HIS A 252 10.21 -15.13 19.83
C HIS A 252 10.73 -14.03 18.90
N ILE A 253 10.71 -12.77 19.35
CA ILE A 253 11.14 -11.60 18.56
C ILE A 253 12.62 -11.74 18.14
N SER A 254 13.49 -12.09 19.08
CA SER A 254 14.92 -12.23 18.81
C SER A 254 15.18 -13.29 17.74
N ASP A 255 14.50 -14.44 17.84
CA ASP A 255 14.67 -15.53 16.88
C ASP A 255 14.16 -15.12 15.50
N TYR A 256 13.04 -14.41 15.42
CA TYR A 256 12.56 -13.84 14.17
C TYR A 256 13.61 -12.91 13.54
N ILE A 257 14.18 -11.96 14.29
CA ILE A 257 15.22 -11.06 13.76
C ILE A 257 16.43 -11.85 13.24
N TRP A 258 16.91 -12.83 14.00
CA TRP A 258 18.06 -13.64 13.59
C TRP A 258 17.78 -14.52 12.38
N GLU A 259 16.60 -15.15 12.30
CA GLU A 259 16.16 -15.91 11.13
C GLU A 259 16.18 -15.03 9.88
N ARG A 260 15.60 -13.83 9.96
CA ARG A 260 15.55 -12.89 8.83
C ARG A 260 16.95 -12.43 8.41
N ARG A 261 17.84 -12.11 9.36
CA ARG A 261 19.24 -11.76 9.07
C ARG A 261 19.98 -12.92 8.37
N LEU A 262 19.76 -14.15 8.82
CA LEU A 262 20.36 -15.35 8.21
C LEU A 262 19.83 -15.60 6.80
N GLU A 263 18.53 -15.43 6.56
CA GLU A 263 17.93 -15.60 5.24
C GLU A 263 18.44 -14.56 4.23
N VAL A 264 18.57 -13.30 4.65
CA VAL A 264 19.17 -12.25 3.80
C VAL A 264 20.65 -12.54 3.54
N ALA A 265 21.39 -13.00 4.55
CA ALA A 265 22.78 -13.40 4.37
C ALA A 265 22.92 -14.59 3.40
N ALA A 266 22.04 -15.60 3.49
CA ALA A 266 22.03 -16.74 2.58
C ALA A 266 21.80 -16.30 1.13
N LYS A 267 20.82 -15.41 0.90
CA LYS A 267 20.57 -14.83 -0.43
C LYS A 267 21.79 -14.08 -0.96
N ARG A 268 22.43 -13.24 -0.14
CA ARG A 268 23.65 -12.50 -0.55
C ARG A 268 24.85 -13.41 -0.76
N LEU A 269 24.92 -14.56 -0.08
CA LEU A 269 26.00 -15.53 -0.26
C LEU A 269 25.91 -16.24 -1.61
N THR A 270 24.71 -16.39 -2.18
CA THR A 270 24.47 -17.07 -3.45
C THR A 270 24.27 -16.11 -4.62
N ASP A 271 24.08 -14.82 -4.36
CA ASP A 271 23.97 -13.77 -5.37
C ASP A 271 25.33 -13.52 -6.07
N PRO A 272 25.42 -13.72 -7.41
CA PRO A 272 26.63 -13.44 -8.18
C PRO A 272 27.11 -11.98 -8.04
N ALA A 273 26.21 -11.02 -7.87
CA ALA A 273 26.57 -9.61 -7.68
C ALA A 273 27.34 -9.40 -6.37
N CYS A 274 27.14 -10.26 -5.37
CA CYS A 274 27.80 -10.21 -4.08
C CYS A 274 29.05 -11.11 -3.99
N ALA A 275 29.43 -11.81 -5.07
CA ALA A 275 30.54 -12.78 -5.05
C ALA A 275 31.90 -12.18 -4.65
N HIS A 276 32.10 -10.90 -4.97
CA HIS A 276 33.31 -10.14 -4.64
C HIS A 276 33.41 -9.76 -3.14
N LEU A 277 32.31 -9.85 -2.39
CA LEU A 277 32.27 -9.50 -0.97
C LEU A 277 32.67 -10.70 -0.09
N SER A 278 33.52 -10.45 0.91
CA SER A 278 33.90 -11.49 1.88
C SER A 278 32.70 -11.93 2.72
N VAL A 279 32.72 -13.18 3.20
CA VAL A 279 31.70 -13.71 4.12
C VAL A 279 31.55 -12.79 5.35
N GLY A 280 32.67 -12.26 5.84
CA GLY A 280 32.68 -11.34 6.97
C GLY A 280 31.99 -10.01 6.67
N MET A 281 32.23 -9.43 5.50
CA MET A 281 31.54 -8.19 5.08
C MET A 281 30.04 -8.41 4.94
N LEU A 282 29.62 -9.54 4.38
CA LEU A 282 28.20 -9.88 4.29
C LEU A 282 27.56 -10.06 5.67
N ALA A 283 28.28 -10.65 6.63
CA ALA A 283 27.81 -10.79 8.00
C ALA A 283 27.53 -9.42 8.64
N TYR A 284 28.48 -8.48 8.54
CA TYR A 284 28.30 -7.12 9.07
C TYR A 284 27.16 -6.38 8.35
N ALA A 285 27.07 -6.50 7.02
CA ALA A 285 26.02 -5.88 6.23
C ALA A 285 24.61 -6.46 6.50
N CYS A 286 24.52 -7.60 7.20
CA CYS A 286 23.27 -8.20 7.67
C CYS A 286 23.07 -7.99 9.18
N GLY A 287 23.79 -7.08 9.82
CA GLY A 287 23.60 -6.69 11.22
C GLY A 287 24.24 -7.61 12.26
N PHE A 288 25.18 -8.49 11.88
CA PHE A 288 25.97 -9.25 12.85
C PHE A 288 27.14 -8.41 13.37
N SER A 289 27.32 -8.37 14.69
CA SER A 289 28.45 -7.68 15.34
C SER A 289 29.75 -8.49 15.34
N SER A 290 29.70 -9.79 15.04
CA SER A 290 30.91 -10.63 14.89
C SER A 290 30.72 -11.75 13.89
N GLN A 291 31.80 -12.07 13.16
CA GLN A 291 31.82 -13.16 12.19
C GLN A 291 31.69 -14.54 12.86
N ALA A 292 32.23 -14.71 14.07
CA ALA A 292 32.12 -15.95 14.82
C ALA A 292 30.66 -16.26 15.21
N HIS A 293 29.91 -15.24 15.68
CA HIS A 293 28.49 -15.39 15.99
C HIS A 293 27.69 -15.73 14.73
N PHE A 294 27.97 -15.04 13.62
CA PHE A 294 27.35 -15.32 12.32
C PHE A 294 27.60 -16.76 11.86
N ALA A 295 28.87 -17.20 11.82
CA ALA A 295 29.23 -18.51 11.32
C ALA A 295 28.56 -19.65 12.12
N ARG A 296 28.48 -19.50 13.45
CA ARG A 296 27.78 -20.45 14.31
C ARG A 296 26.29 -20.51 14.01
N ARG A 297 25.60 -19.36 14.07
CA ARG A 297 24.15 -19.27 13.79
C ARG A 297 23.78 -19.75 12.39
N PHE A 298 24.62 -19.48 11.41
CA PHE A 298 24.42 -19.91 10.03
C PHE A 298 24.56 -21.43 9.91
N LYS A 299 25.61 -22.01 10.50
CA LYS A 299 25.79 -23.46 10.53
C LYS A 299 24.65 -24.16 11.27
N ASP A 300 24.20 -23.61 12.39
CA ASP A 300 23.06 -24.16 13.15
C ASP A 300 21.75 -24.15 12.35
N ARG A 301 21.60 -23.23 11.37
CA ARG A 301 20.37 -23.08 10.57
C ARG A 301 20.39 -23.82 9.24
N TYR A 302 21.56 -23.97 8.62
CA TYR A 302 21.75 -24.49 7.27
C TYR A 302 22.64 -25.75 7.23
N ASP A 303 23.08 -26.26 8.37
CA ASP A 303 23.96 -27.43 8.56
C ASP A 303 25.35 -27.36 7.90
N VAL A 304 25.66 -26.25 7.22
CA VAL A 304 26.94 -25.99 6.55
C VAL A 304 27.48 -24.61 6.91
N SER A 305 28.79 -24.41 6.81
CA SER A 305 29.37 -23.08 7.02
C SER A 305 28.96 -22.11 5.89
N PRO A 306 28.93 -20.79 6.14
CA PRO A 306 28.64 -19.80 5.11
C PRO A 306 29.54 -19.90 3.86
N ARG A 307 30.80 -20.32 4.04
CA ARG A 307 31.77 -20.48 2.96
C ARG A 307 31.43 -21.69 2.09
N GLU A 308 31.13 -22.83 2.72
CA GLU A 308 30.68 -24.04 2.03
C GLU A 308 29.37 -23.79 1.29
N TYR A 309 28.42 -23.08 1.93
CA TYR A 309 27.14 -22.70 1.34
C TYR A 309 27.31 -21.90 0.04
N ARG A 310 28.20 -20.89 0.06
CA ARG A 310 28.55 -20.10 -1.15
C ARG A 310 29.19 -20.97 -2.23
N GLN A 311 30.15 -21.82 -1.85
CA GLN A 311 30.90 -22.64 -2.81
C GLN A 311 29.99 -23.64 -3.54
N ALA A 312 29.08 -24.30 -2.81
CA ALA A 312 28.12 -25.24 -3.40
C ALA A 312 27.23 -24.57 -4.46
N HIS A 313 26.64 -23.41 -4.14
CA HIS A 313 25.75 -22.70 -5.06
C HIS A 313 26.48 -22.04 -6.25
N THR A 314 27.76 -21.69 -6.08
CA THR A 314 28.59 -21.18 -7.19
C THR A 314 28.98 -22.29 -8.16
N GLN A 315 29.17 -23.53 -7.67
CA GLN A 315 29.45 -24.70 -8.51
C GLN A 315 28.21 -25.12 -9.33
N ASP A 316 27.01 -25.06 -8.75
CA ASP A 316 25.75 -25.32 -9.46
C ASP A 316 25.47 -24.29 -10.57
N LEU A 317 25.72 -23.01 -10.34
CA LEU A 317 25.54 -21.99 -11.38
C LEU A 317 26.55 -22.12 -12.53
N ARG A 318 27.79 -22.55 -12.24
CA ARG A 318 28.81 -22.80 -13.26
C ARG A 318 28.52 -24.06 -14.08
N SER A 319 28.00 -25.13 -13.45
CA SER A 319 27.61 -26.34 -14.17
C SER A 319 26.42 -26.09 -15.10
N VAL A 320 25.44 -25.28 -14.67
CA VAL A 320 24.30 -24.83 -15.51
C VAL A 320 24.74 -23.91 -16.64
N ALA A 321 25.61 -22.92 -16.38
CA ALA A 321 26.14 -22.03 -17.43
C ALA A 321 26.97 -22.80 -18.48
N THR A 322 27.76 -23.79 -18.04
CA THR A 322 28.52 -24.68 -18.93
C THR A 322 27.59 -25.56 -19.77
N ALA A 323 26.50 -26.08 -19.18
CA ALA A 323 25.49 -26.86 -19.90
C ALA A 323 24.70 -26.02 -20.94
N LEU A 324 24.61 -24.70 -20.73
CA LEU A 324 23.96 -23.75 -21.65
C LEU A 324 24.93 -23.12 -22.66
N GLY A 325 26.19 -23.56 -22.73
CA GLY A 325 27.18 -23.07 -23.70
C GLY A 325 27.67 -21.64 -23.43
N LEU A 326 27.43 -21.10 -22.24
CA LEU A 326 27.89 -19.79 -21.80
C LEU A 326 29.16 -19.99 -20.96
N SER A 327 30.31 -20.11 -21.63
CA SER A 327 31.63 -19.98 -20.98
C SER A 327 32.17 -18.56 -21.20
N PRO A 328 32.97 -18.05 -20.25
CA PRO A 328 33.05 -16.62 -19.89
C PRO A 328 33.56 -15.68 -20.97
#